data_AF-A0A485P3F9-F1
#
_entry.id   AF-A0A485P3F9-F1
#
_cell.length_a   1.000
_cell.length_b   1.000
_cell.length_c   1.000
_cell.angle_alpha   90.00
_cell.angle_beta   90.00
_cell.angle_gamma   90.00
#
_symmetry.space_group_name_H-M   'P 1'
#
loop_
_entity.id
_entity.type
_entity.pdbx_description
1 polymer ?
#
loop_
_entity_poly.entity_id
_entity_poly.type
_entity_poly.pdbx_seq_one_letter_code
_entity_poly.pdbx_strand_id
1 'polypeptide(L)'
;VLLAPPNCPTSSPPSRATILVRLDTGGQEGLQYQPGDHIGICPPNRPGLVEALLSRVEDPPPPGEPVAVEQLEKGSPGGPPPSWVRDPRLPPCTLRQALTFFLDITSPPSPQLLRLLSTLAEESGEQQELESLSQVQGHPGGQQGLVRQDELGGEGEAPGSRVLGLKTQPPSH
;
A
#
# COMPACT_ATOMS: atom_id res chain seq x y z
N VAL A 1 -26.10 -4.84 -14.41
CA VAL A 1 -27.35 -5.26 -13.73
C VAL A 1 -27.35 -6.78 -13.69
N LEU A 2 -27.31 -7.37 -12.48
CA LEU A 2 -27.45 -8.81 -12.29
C LEU A 2 -28.85 -9.22 -12.78
N LEU A 3 -28.93 -9.96 -13.89
CA LEU A 3 -30.16 -10.64 -14.25
C LEU A 3 -30.18 -11.96 -13.49
N ALA A 4 -30.87 -12.00 -12.35
CA ALA A 4 -31.29 -13.26 -11.76
C ALA A 4 -32.30 -13.92 -12.72
N PRO A 5 -32.22 -15.24 -12.97
CA PRO A 5 -33.22 -15.93 -13.79
C PRO A 5 -34.61 -15.81 -13.13
N PRO A 6 -35.67 -15.53 -13.90
CA PRO A 6 -36.93 -14.99 -13.37
C PRO A 6 -37.85 -16.01 -12.67
N ASN A 7 -37.40 -17.18 -12.24
CA ASN A 7 -38.31 -18.21 -11.69
C ASN A 7 -37.68 -19.12 -10.62
N CYS A 8 -37.29 -18.56 -9.47
CA CYS A 8 -37.07 -19.38 -8.28
C CYS A 8 -37.68 -18.72 -7.03
N PRO A 9 -38.96 -18.98 -6.72
CA PRO A 9 -39.60 -18.47 -5.53
C PRO A 9 -39.25 -19.40 -4.36
N THR A 10 -38.16 -19.12 -3.62
CA THR A 10 -37.91 -19.53 -2.20
C THR A 10 -36.45 -19.42 -1.72
N SER A 11 -35.45 -19.08 -2.53
CA SER A 11 -34.08 -19.00 -2.00
C SER A 11 -33.74 -17.63 -1.40
N SER A 12 -33.15 -17.61 -0.21
CA SER A 12 -32.44 -16.44 0.37
C SER A 12 -31.57 -15.74 -0.69
N PRO A 13 -31.33 -14.41 -0.57
CA PRO A 13 -30.46 -13.72 -1.52
C PRO A 13 -29.14 -14.48 -1.67
N PRO A 14 -28.63 -14.62 -2.91
CA PRO A 14 -27.42 -15.38 -3.13
C PRO A 14 -26.28 -14.77 -2.31
N SER A 15 -25.54 -15.60 -1.58
CA SER A 15 -24.42 -15.15 -0.74
C SER A 15 -23.24 -14.59 -1.55
N ARG A 16 -23.24 -14.80 -2.87
CA ARG A 16 -22.21 -14.38 -3.81
C ARG A 16 -22.86 -13.83 -5.08
N ALA A 17 -22.22 -12.82 -5.67
CA ALA A 17 -22.65 -12.24 -6.93
C ALA A 17 -21.49 -12.26 -7.93
N THR A 18 -21.78 -12.59 -9.18
CA THR A 18 -20.85 -12.50 -10.31
C THR A 18 -21.39 -11.50 -11.30
N ILE A 19 -20.58 -10.51 -11.67
CA ILE A 19 -20.97 -9.48 -12.63
C ILE A 19 -20.21 -9.65 -13.93
N LEU A 20 -20.91 -9.52 -15.06
CA LEU A 20 -20.27 -9.34 -16.36
C LEU A 20 -19.90 -7.87 -16.52
N VAL A 21 -18.62 -7.59 -16.70
CA VAL A 21 -18.10 -6.26 -16.99
C VAL A 21 -17.71 -6.21 -18.46
N ARG A 22 -18.18 -5.17 -19.17
CA ARG A 22 -17.78 -4.88 -20.55
C ARG A 22 -17.00 -3.59 -20.53
N LEU A 23 -15.75 -3.64 -20.99
CA LEU A 23 -14.86 -2.49 -21.07
C LEU A 23 -14.74 -2.10 -22.55
N ASP A 24 -14.80 -0.80 -22.83
CA ASP A 24 -14.46 -0.26 -24.14
C ASP A 24 -12.97 0.11 -24.14
N THR A 25 -12.22 -0.46 -25.08
CA THR A 25 -10.78 -0.18 -25.21
C THR A 25 -10.50 1.12 -25.95
N GLY A 26 -11.51 1.76 -26.55
CA GLY A 26 -11.37 3.00 -27.29
C GLY A 26 -10.41 2.91 -28.49
N GLY A 27 -10.13 1.69 -28.99
CA GLY A 27 -9.17 1.45 -30.06
C GLY A 27 -7.69 1.66 -29.68
N GLN A 28 -7.38 1.74 -28.38
CA GLN A 28 -6.00 1.89 -27.90
C GLN A 28 -5.15 0.68 -28.30
N GLU A 29 -4.02 0.91 -28.98
CA GLU A 29 -3.12 -0.17 -29.42
C GLU A 29 -2.57 -0.99 -28.24
N GLY A 30 -2.31 -0.34 -27.10
CA GLY A 30 -1.83 -1.00 -25.88
C GLY A 30 -2.85 -1.93 -25.21
N LEU A 31 -4.09 -2.00 -25.71
CA LEU A 31 -5.17 -2.85 -25.20
C LEU A 31 -5.64 -3.90 -26.22
N GLN A 32 -4.86 -4.17 -27.26
CA GLN A 32 -5.10 -5.33 -28.14
C GLN A 32 -4.87 -6.63 -27.34
N TYR A 33 -5.78 -7.60 -27.48
CA TYR A 33 -5.74 -8.85 -26.70
C TYR A 33 -6.18 -10.05 -27.53
N GLN A 34 -5.78 -11.23 -27.10
CA GLN A 34 -6.23 -12.53 -27.59
C GLN A 34 -6.98 -13.30 -26.49
N PRO A 35 -7.81 -14.31 -26.85
CA PRO A 35 -8.45 -15.16 -25.86
C PRO A 35 -7.42 -15.84 -24.95
N GLY A 36 -7.55 -15.64 -23.64
CA GLY A 36 -6.61 -16.15 -22.62
C GLY A 36 -5.74 -15.06 -21.99
N ASP A 37 -5.66 -13.87 -22.59
CA ASP A 37 -4.92 -12.74 -22.02
C ASP A 37 -5.61 -12.18 -20.77
N HIS A 38 -4.80 -11.57 -19.90
CA HIS A 38 -5.25 -11.00 -18.63
C HIS A 38 -5.16 -9.48 -18.71
N ILE A 39 -6.08 -8.78 -18.05
CA ILE A 39 -6.06 -7.33 -17.93
C ILE A 39 -5.78 -6.93 -16.47
N GLY A 40 -4.78 -6.08 -16.29
CA GLY A 40 -4.51 -5.42 -15.01
C GLY A 40 -5.52 -4.29 -14.79
N ILE A 41 -6.20 -4.30 -13.64
CA ILE A 41 -7.10 -3.23 -13.22
C ILE A 41 -6.53 -2.61 -11.95
N CYS A 42 -6.37 -1.28 -11.93
CA CYS A 42 -5.89 -0.53 -10.77
C CYS A 42 -7.08 0.22 -10.13
N PRO A 43 -7.79 -0.40 -9.16
CA PRO A 43 -8.94 0.23 -8.52
C PRO A 43 -8.51 1.28 -7.50
N PRO A 44 -9.33 2.31 -7.25
CA PRO A 44 -9.14 3.19 -6.10
C PRO A 44 -9.55 2.50 -4.79
N ASN A 45 -8.92 2.90 -3.70
CA ASN A 45 -9.38 2.60 -2.35
C ASN A 45 -10.74 3.26 -2.06
N ARG A 46 -11.50 2.69 -1.12
CA ARG A 46 -12.81 3.22 -0.73
C ARG A 46 -12.64 4.61 -0.10
N PRO A 47 -13.42 5.62 -0.51
CA PRO A 47 -13.30 6.98 0.03
C PRO A 47 -13.38 7.03 1.56
N GLY A 48 -14.30 6.27 2.17
CA GLY A 48 -14.44 6.22 3.62
C GLY A 48 -13.19 5.71 4.36
N LEU A 49 -12.42 4.78 3.76
CA LEU A 49 -11.15 4.32 4.33
C LEU A 49 -10.07 5.40 4.21
N VAL A 50 -10.03 6.08 3.06
CA VAL A 50 -9.08 7.17 2.81
C VAL A 50 -9.31 8.32 3.79
N GLU A 51 -10.56 8.78 3.98
CA GLU A 51 -10.86 9.83 4.96
C GLU A 51 -10.54 9.41 6.39
N ALA A 52 -10.87 8.16 6.76
CA ALA A 52 -10.58 7.64 8.09
C ALA A 52 -9.08 7.68 8.39
N LEU A 53 -8.23 7.27 7.44
CA LEU A 53 -6.78 7.36 7.59
C LEU A 53 -6.28 8.80 7.63
N LEU A 54 -6.74 9.65 6.70
CA LEU A 54 -6.34 11.06 6.67
C LEU A 54 -6.63 11.77 8.00
N SER A 55 -7.74 11.43 8.66
CA SER A 55 -8.11 12.00 9.97
C SER A 55 -7.20 11.56 11.14
N ARG A 56 -6.37 10.53 10.93
CA ARG A 56 -5.44 9.97 11.93
C ARG A 56 -3.98 10.29 11.65
N VAL A 57 -3.67 10.90 10.50
CA VAL A 57 -2.31 11.32 10.18
C VAL A 57 -1.97 12.55 11.00
N GLU A 58 -0.90 12.47 11.78
CA GLU A 58 -0.32 13.62 12.46
C GLU A 58 0.46 14.48 11.46
N ASP A 59 0.30 15.81 11.57
CA ASP A 59 0.94 16.82 10.70
C ASP A 59 0.89 16.49 9.19
N PRO A 60 -0.31 16.32 8.60
CA PRO A 60 -0.42 15.99 7.19
C PRO A 60 -0.01 17.19 6.31
N PRO A 61 0.56 16.93 5.11
CA PRO A 61 0.85 18.00 4.16
C PRO A 61 -0.43 18.70 3.69
N PRO A 62 -0.32 19.92 3.11
CA PRO A 62 -1.46 20.65 2.60
C PRO A 62 -2.30 19.79 1.62
N PRO A 63 -3.62 19.69 1.80
CA PRO A 63 -4.46 18.67 1.15
C PRO A 63 -4.57 18.80 -0.37
N GLY A 64 -4.29 19.99 -0.92
CA GLY A 64 -4.38 20.28 -2.35
C GLY A 64 -3.03 20.37 -3.07
N GLU A 65 -1.92 20.28 -2.34
CA GLU A 65 -0.60 20.50 -2.92
C GLU A 65 0.10 19.16 -3.20
N PRO A 66 0.63 18.96 -4.43
CA PRO A 66 1.42 17.77 -4.71
C PRO A 66 2.72 17.82 -3.88
N VAL A 67 3.00 16.71 -3.21
CA VAL A 67 4.24 16.51 -2.47
C VAL A 67 5.10 15.45 -3.14
N ALA A 68 6.41 15.56 -2.97
CA ALA A 68 7.37 14.54 -3.31
C ALA A 68 8.05 14.01 -2.03
N VAL A 69 8.29 12.70 -2.00
CA VAL A 69 9.07 12.06 -0.94
C VAL A 69 10.54 12.17 -1.30
N GLU A 70 11.36 12.67 -0.37
CA GLU A 70 12.81 12.72 -0.49
C GLU A 70 13.45 11.90 0.65
N GLN A 71 14.56 11.25 0.34
CA GLN A 71 15.37 10.50 1.29
C GLN A 71 16.72 11.19 1.44
N LEU A 72 17.20 11.30 2.68
CA LEU A 72 18.54 11.80 2.93
C LEU A 72 19.56 10.69 2.68
N GLU A 73 20.32 10.79 1.60
CA GLU A 73 21.47 9.93 1.36
C GLU A 73 22.63 10.39 2.23
N LYS A 74 23.10 9.50 3.11
CA LYS A 74 24.27 9.78 3.96
C LYS A 74 25.51 9.85 3.06
N GLY A 75 26.28 10.93 3.19
CA GLY A 75 27.59 11.03 2.53
C GLY A 75 28.54 9.95 3.05
N SER A 76 29.39 9.43 2.16
CA SER A 76 30.47 8.51 2.55
C SER A 76 31.71 9.31 2.99
N PRO A 77 32.56 8.78 3.90
CA PRO A 77 33.84 9.39 4.22
C PRO A 77 34.70 9.59 2.96
N GLY A 78 35.05 10.84 2.64
CA GLY A 78 35.77 11.19 1.40
C GLY A 78 34.89 11.29 0.14
N GLY A 79 33.57 11.10 0.27
CA GLY A 79 32.58 11.27 -0.79
C GLY A 79 31.87 12.63 -0.74
N PRO A 80 30.88 12.84 -1.65
CA PRO A 80 30.06 14.04 -1.63
C PRO A 80 29.28 14.19 -0.31
N PRO A 81 28.95 15.43 0.08
CA PRO A 81 28.19 15.68 1.30
C PRO A 81 26.79 15.04 1.23
N PRO A 82 26.14 14.78 2.38
CA PRO A 82 24.78 14.27 2.42
C PRO A 82 23.84 15.12 1.56
N SER A 83 22.97 14.47 0.80
CA SER A 83 22.03 15.17 -0.09
C SER A 83 20.65 14.54 -0.05
N TRP A 84 19.63 15.38 -0.29
CA TRP A 84 18.25 14.94 -0.41
C TRP A 84 18.01 14.46 -1.84
N VAL A 85 17.57 13.21 -1.97
CA VAL A 85 17.30 12.58 -3.26
C VAL A 85 15.84 12.15 -3.31
N ARG A 86 15.18 12.41 -4.42
CA ARG A 86 13.77 12.04 -4.61
C ARG A 86 13.59 10.53 -4.64
N ASP A 87 12.62 10.03 -3.87
CA ASP A 87 12.18 8.63 -3.93
C ASP A 87 11.33 8.40 -5.19
N PRO A 88 11.71 7.46 -6.08
CA PRO A 88 11.00 7.23 -7.34
C PRO A 88 9.72 6.39 -7.18
N ARG A 89 9.43 5.81 -6.00
CA ARG A 89 8.29 4.90 -5.81
C ARG A 89 6.94 5.56 -6.00
N LEU A 90 6.83 6.86 -5.70
CA LEU A 90 5.59 7.62 -5.86
C LEU A 90 5.82 8.81 -6.80
N PRO A 91 4.93 9.02 -7.79
CA PRO A 91 4.93 10.26 -8.55
C PRO A 91 4.57 11.45 -7.63
N PRO A 92 4.86 12.71 -8.03
CA PRO A 92 4.39 13.85 -7.26
C PRO A 92 2.86 13.84 -7.22
N CYS A 93 2.31 13.75 -6.02
CA CYS A 93 0.87 13.64 -5.79
C CYS A 93 0.51 14.16 -4.41
N THR A 94 -0.77 14.48 -4.20
CA THR A 94 -1.29 14.78 -2.86
C THR A 94 -1.31 13.52 -2.00
N LEU A 95 -1.27 13.66 -0.68
CA LEU A 95 -1.41 12.52 0.25
C LEU A 95 -2.71 11.74 -0.01
N ARG A 96 -3.80 12.45 -0.30
CA ARG A 96 -5.09 11.86 -0.68
C ARG A 96 -4.98 10.98 -1.92
N GLN A 97 -4.30 11.44 -2.96
CA GLN A 97 -4.08 10.64 -4.18
C GLN A 97 -3.23 9.41 -3.90
N ALA A 98 -2.16 9.54 -3.09
CA ALA A 98 -1.33 8.41 -2.67
C ALA A 98 -2.17 7.32 -1.98
N LEU A 99 -2.96 7.70 -0.98
CA LEU A 99 -3.85 6.77 -0.26
C LEU A 99 -5.00 6.24 -1.12
N THR A 100 -5.39 6.94 -2.19
CA THR A 100 -6.49 6.49 -3.06
C THR A 100 -6.01 5.52 -4.13
N PHE A 101 -4.86 5.75 -4.75
CA PHE A 101 -4.48 5.06 -6.00
C PHE A 101 -3.17 4.29 -5.95
N PHE A 102 -2.26 4.63 -5.03
CA PHE A 102 -0.87 4.13 -5.09
C PHE A 102 -0.46 3.27 -3.89
N LEU A 103 -1.15 3.40 -2.77
CA LEU A 103 -0.83 2.69 -1.53
C LEU A 103 -1.88 1.64 -1.21
N ASP A 104 -1.41 0.46 -0.83
CA ASP A 104 -2.27 -0.56 -0.23
C ASP A 104 -2.50 -0.22 1.24
N ILE A 105 -3.75 0.10 1.56
CA ILE A 105 -4.21 0.43 2.92
C ILE A 105 -5.10 -0.67 3.53
N THR A 106 -5.19 -1.82 2.85
CA THR A 106 -6.14 -2.89 3.20
C THR A 106 -5.45 -4.21 3.53
N SER A 107 -4.22 -4.42 3.07
CA SER A 107 -3.41 -5.53 3.52
C SER A 107 -3.12 -5.43 5.03
N PRO A 108 -3.18 -6.55 5.77
CA PRO A 108 -2.75 -6.57 7.17
C PRO A 108 -1.31 -6.05 7.33
N PRO A 109 -1.02 -5.27 8.39
CA PRO A 109 0.30 -4.70 8.60
C PRO A 109 1.34 -5.81 8.80
N SER A 110 2.54 -5.62 8.25
CA SER A 110 3.64 -6.57 8.45
C SER A 110 4.17 -6.51 9.89
N PRO A 111 4.80 -7.60 10.40
CA PRO A 111 5.43 -7.58 11.73
C PRO A 111 6.45 -6.44 11.90
N GLN A 112 7.18 -6.11 10.83
CA GLN A 112 8.12 -4.98 10.83
C GLN A 112 7.40 -3.63 10.99
N LEU A 113 6.26 -3.44 10.32
CA LEU A 113 5.45 -2.23 10.48
C LEU A 113 4.87 -2.12 11.89
N LEU A 114 4.38 -3.23 12.45
CA LEU A 114 3.87 -3.26 13.83
C LEU A 114 4.95 -2.90 14.86
N ARG A 115 6.18 -3.39 14.66
CA ARG A 115 7.33 -3.02 15.51
C ARG A 115 7.67 -1.54 15.40
N LEU A 116 7.57 -0.96 14.22
CA LEU A 116 7.77 0.49 14.07
C LEU A 116 6.66 1.26 14.82
N LEU A 117 5.40 0.85 14.64
CA LEU A 117 4.26 1.49 15.31
C LEU A 117 4.35 1.39 16.83
N SER A 118 4.89 0.30 17.39
CA SER A 118 5.07 0.18 18.84
C SER A 118 6.03 1.23 19.40
N THR A 119 7.04 1.65 18.63
CA THR A 119 7.95 2.74 19.04
C THR A 119 7.31 4.13 19.01
N LEU A 120 6.14 4.25 18.38
CA LEU A 120 5.37 5.49 18.27
C LEU A 120 4.16 5.52 19.22
N ALA A 121 3.82 4.39 19.85
CA ALA A 121 2.69 4.31 20.77
C ALA A 121 2.99 5.06 22.07
N GLU A 122 2.09 5.93 22.49
CA GLU A 122 2.23 6.70 23.74
C GLU A 122 1.72 5.93 24.97
N GLU A 123 0.76 5.04 24.77
CA GLU A 123 0.23 4.18 25.83
C GLU A 123 1.07 2.91 25.98
N SER A 124 1.54 2.64 27.21
CA SER A 124 2.33 1.44 27.50
C SER A 124 1.58 0.13 27.20
N GLY A 125 0.25 0.11 27.35
CA GLY A 125 -0.58 -1.05 27.02
C GLY A 125 -0.56 -1.37 25.52
N GLU A 126 -0.86 -0.36 24.69
CA GLU A 126 -0.82 -0.48 23.23
C GLU A 126 0.58 -0.81 22.71
N GLN A 127 1.62 -0.20 23.30
CA GLN A 127 3.01 -0.50 22.95
C GLN A 127 3.32 -2.01 23.15
N GLN A 128 2.99 -2.56 24.33
CA GLN A 128 3.24 -3.98 24.63
C GLN A 128 2.44 -4.91 23.71
N GLU A 129 1.20 -4.55 23.38
CA GLU A 129 0.37 -5.32 22.45
C GLU A 129 0.97 -5.34 21.04
N LEU A 130 1.36 -4.16 20.51
CA LEU A 130 2.00 -4.04 19.20
C LEU A 130 3.34 -4.79 19.15
N GLU A 131 4.14 -4.72 20.22
CA GLU A 131 5.40 -5.48 20.33
C GLU A 131 5.14 -6.98 20.27
N SER A 132 4.11 -7.47 20.96
CA SER A 132 3.71 -8.89 20.95
C SER A 132 3.26 -9.34 19.57
N LEU A 133 2.39 -8.56 18.90
CA LEU A 133 1.94 -8.85 17.53
C LEU A 133 3.07 -8.76 16.49
N SER A 134 4.12 -7.99 16.77
CA SER A 134 5.31 -7.87 15.91
C SER A 134 6.26 -9.06 16.00
N GLN A 135 6.14 -9.90 17.05
CA GLN A 135 6.89 -11.14 17.12
C GLN A 135 6.21 -12.13 16.18
N VAL A 136 6.94 -12.64 15.19
CA VAL A 136 6.45 -13.72 14.32
C VAL A 136 6.20 -14.94 15.20
N GLN A 137 4.99 -15.07 15.72
CA GLN A 137 4.57 -16.30 16.36
C GLN A 137 4.27 -17.26 15.22
N GLY A 138 5.33 -17.89 14.73
CA GLY A 138 5.26 -19.08 13.89
C GLY A 138 4.49 -20.13 14.66
N HIS A 139 3.17 -20.13 14.50
CA HIS A 139 2.34 -21.23 14.95
C HIS A 139 2.76 -22.47 14.14
N PRO A 140 3.13 -23.59 14.78
CA PRO A 140 3.43 -24.84 14.08
C PRO A 140 2.17 -25.52 13.47
N GLY A 141 1.12 -24.77 13.13
CA GLY A 141 -0.21 -25.31 12.83
C GLY A 141 -1.06 -24.57 11.79
N GLY A 142 -0.46 -23.84 10.85
CA GLY A 142 -1.24 -23.08 9.86
C GLY A 142 -0.53 -22.79 8.56
N GLN A 143 0.11 -23.79 7.94
CA GLN A 143 0.61 -23.68 6.57
C GLN A 143 -0.48 -24.12 5.58
N GLN A 144 -1.07 -23.17 4.85
CA GLN A 144 -1.59 -23.37 3.49
C GLN A 144 -1.54 -22.00 2.79
N GLY A 145 -0.69 -21.72 1.82
CA GLY A 145 0.46 -22.41 1.26
C GLY A 145 1.27 -21.36 0.49
N LEU A 146 2.59 -21.46 0.54
CA LEU A 146 3.46 -20.76 -0.41
C LEU A 146 4.64 -21.66 -0.71
N VAL A 147 4.73 -22.02 -1.98
CA VAL A 147 5.69 -22.98 -2.55
C VAL A 147 7.11 -22.45 -2.34
N ARG A 148 7.99 -23.32 -1.82
CA ARG A 148 9.41 -23.06 -1.64
C ARG A 148 10.08 -22.77 -2.99
N GLN A 149 10.95 -21.76 -3.02
CA GLN A 149 12.16 -21.78 -3.84
C GLN A 149 13.35 -21.33 -3.00
N ASP A 150 14.46 -21.99 -3.28
CA ASP A 150 15.65 -22.16 -2.45
C ASP A 150 16.50 -20.91 -2.21
N GLU A 151 17.34 -21.06 -1.19
CA GLU A 151 18.28 -20.13 -0.57
C GLU A 151 19.28 -19.49 -1.53
N LEU A 152 19.71 -18.27 -1.21
CA LEU A 152 21.13 -17.87 -1.20
C LEU A 152 21.29 -16.63 -0.30
N GLY A 153 22.24 -16.74 0.63
CA GLY A 153 22.40 -15.84 1.77
C GLY A 153 22.93 -14.44 1.46
N GLY A 154 22.87 -13.62 2.50
CA GLY A 154 23.46 -12.29 2.55
C GLY A 154 23.10 -11.64 3.88
N GLU A 155 24.06 -11.60 4.80
CA GLU A 155 23.97 -10.88 6.06
C GLU A 155 23.64 -9.40 5.78
N GLY A 156 22.68 -8.85 6.54
CA GLY A 156 22.20 -7.48 6.35
C GLY A 156 21.92 -6.81 7.68
N GLU A 157 22.94 -6.07 8.13
CA GLU A 157 22.94 -4.86 8.95
C GLU A 157 21.56 -4.34 9.44
N ALA A 158 21.46 -4.07 10.74
CA ALA A 158 20.30 -3.45 11.37
C ALA A 158 19.85 -2.18 10.63
N PRO A 159 18.54 -1.94 10.44
CA PRO A 159 18.07 -0.78 9.71
C PRO A 159 18.36 0.49 10.51
N GLY A 160 19.40 1.21 10.10
CA GLY A 160 19.63 2.59 10.54
C GLY A 160 18.43 3.45 10.14
N SER A 161 17.98 4.29 11.06
CA SER A 161 16.85 5.22 10.86
C SER A 161 17.03 6.01 9.56
N ARG A 162 16.17 5.73 8.57
CA ARG A 162 16.05 6.54 7.35
C ARG A 162 15.22 7.77 7.69
N VAL A 163 15.78 8.95 7.44
CA VAL A 163 15.04 10.21 7.57
C VAL A 163 14.31 10.46 6.24
N LEU A 164 12.98 10.42 6.29
CA LEU A 164 12.12 10.78 5.18
C LEU A 164 11.72 12.25 5.32
N GLY A 165 11.78 13.00 4.23
CA GLY A 165 11.28 14.36 4.13
C GLY A 165 10.15 14.44 3.11
N LEU A 166 9.13 15.27 3.40
CA LEU A 166 8.11 15.66 2.43
C LEU A 166 8.40 17.08 1.96
N LYS A 167 8.39 17.29 0.64
CA LYS A 167 8.55 18.62 0.05
C LYS A 167 7.37 18.97 -0.84
N THR A 168 6.77 20.14 -0.61
CA THR A 168 5.74 20.70 -1.48
C THR A 168 6.36 21.14 -2.79
N GLN A 169 5.73 20.76 -3.91
CA GLN A 169 6.09 21.28 -5.22
C GLN A 169 5.24 22.51 -5.56
N PRO A 170 5.84 23.55 -6.16
CA PRO A 170 5.06 24.64 -6.73
C PRO A 170 4.16 24.11 -7.87
N PRO A 171 3.01 24.76 -8.12
CA PRO A 171 2.12 24.36 -9.21
C PRO A 171 2.85 24.42 -10.56
N SER A 172 2.68 23.38 -11.36
CA SER A 172 3.19 23.34 -12.73
C SER A 172 2.41 24.37 -13.56
N HIS A 173 3.11 25.36 -14.12
CA HIS A 173 2.57 26.35 -15.06
C HIS A 173 2.21 25.72 -16.41
#